data_AF-A0A1D7V094-F1
#
_entry.id   AF-A0A1D7V094-F1
#
_cell.length_a   1.000
_cell.length_b   1.000
_cell.length_c   1.000
_cell.angle_alpha   90.00
_cell.angle_beta   90.00
_cell.angle_gamma   90.00
#
_symmetry.space_group_name_H-M   'P 1'
#
loop_
_entity.id
_entity.type
_entity.pdbx_description
1 polymer ?
#
loop_
_entity_poly.entity_id
_entity_poly.type
_entity_poly.pdbx_seq_one_letter_code
_entity_poly.pdbx_strand_id
1 'polypeptide(L)'
;MNLSKSAVVSSLLIFIWIPFLCMSQVHYQTISLEELVRSSPYIFLVRAENPSFSVTKIKIHSKLLKELGIQEKLIKKVPDFERRIGHYRIQEVLKGSWDQKSISVLPANFINSLELHILYYGTGLSVSPIYLSYNSPQNLNEENQDFIIFLHRSSRPAMFEWTTVGSLESIDRKEEILNLISKQ
;
A
#
# COMPACT_ATOMS: atom_id res chain seq x y z
N MET A 1 -26.56 -35.56 57.36
CA MET A 1 -26.30 -34.12 57.58
C MET A 1 -24.82 -33.94 57.82
N ASN A 2 -24.13 -33.29 56.88
CA ASN A 2 -22.81 -32.64 56.95
C ASN A 2 -22.09 -32.79 55.61
N LEU A 3 -22.45 -31.89 54.68
CA LEU A 3 -21.67 -31.61 53.48
C LEU A 3 -20.46 -30.77 53.90
N SER A 4 -19.29 -31.39 53.91
CA SER A 4 -18.01 -30.71 54.13
C SER A 4 -17.56 -30.02 52.85
N LYS A 5 -17.29 -28.73 52.98
CA LYS A 5 -16.70 -27.85 51.98
C LYS A 5 -15.33 -28.38 51.53
N SER A 6 -15.21 -28.79 50.29
CA SER A 6 -13.95 -28.69 49.55
C SER A 6 -14.31 -28.32 48.14
N ALA A 7 -14.01 -27.07 47.80
CA ALA A 7 -14.22 -26.47 46.50
C ALA A 7 -13.55 -27.35 45.43
N VAL A 8 -14.35 -28.23 44.81
CA VAL A 8 -14.08 -28.75 43.47
C VAL A 8 -14.44 -27.64 42.49
N VAL A 9 -13.74 -26.51 42.61
CA VAL A 9 -13.51 -25.62 41.47
C VAL A 9 -12.23 -26.14 40.84
N SER A 10 -12.32 -27.38 40.37
CA SER A 10 -11.30 -28.01 39.57
C SER A 10 -11.32 -27.30 38.23
N SER A 11 -10.16 -26.77 37.85
CA SER A 11 -9.76 -26.64 36.45
C SER A 11 -10.51 -25.63 35.59
N LEU A 12 -10.54 -24.36 36.01
CA LEU A 12 -10.76 -23.26 35.06
C LEU A 12 -9.81 -22.07 35.32
N LEU A 13 -8.55 -22.37 35.67
CA LEU A 13 -7.45 -21.44 35.40
C LEU A 13 -7.15 -21.50 33.91
N ILE A 14 -8.06 -20.91 33.11
CA ILE A 14 -7.73 -20.51 31.75
C ILE A 14 -6.78 -19.32 31.93
N PHE A 15 -5.52 -19.63 32.17
CA PHE A 15 -4.41 -18.76 31.84
C PHE A 15 -4.44 -18.62 30.32
N ILE A 16 -5.29 -17.71 29.85
CA ILE A 16 -5.21 -17.14 28.52
C ILE A 16 -3.89 -16.37 28.49
N TRP A 17 -2.78 -17.10 28.34
CA TRP A 17 -1.60 -16.60 27.66
C TRP A 17 -2.03 -16.38 26.21
N ILE A 18 -2.82 -15.34 25.94
CA ILE A 18 -2.74 -14.68 24.65
C ILE A 18 -1.48 -13.85 24.80
N PRO A 19 -0.32 -14.25 24.23
CA PRO A 19 0.62 -13.23 23.85
C PRO A 19 -0.19 -12.33 22.94
N PHE A 20 -0.53 -11.13 23.40
CA PHE A 20 -0.93 -10.08 22.48
C PHE A 20 0.29 -9.88 21.59
N LEU A 21 0.34 -10.68 20.53
CA LEU A 21 1.15 -10.45 19.36
C LEU A 21 0.68 -9.08 18.92
N CYS A 22 1.41 -8.04 19.33
CA CYS A 22 1.31 -6.71 18.74
C CYS A 22 1.79 -6.84 17.29
N MET A 23 1.01 -7.55 16.46
CA MET A 23 1.13 -7.49 15.02
C MET A 23 0.50 -6.17 14.64
N SER A 24 1.27 -5.32 13.95
CA SER A 24 0.71 -4.15 13.29
C SER A 24 -0.37 -4.64 12.34
N GLN A 25 -1.63 -4.34 12.65
CA GLN A 25 -2.73 -4.62 11.74
C GLN A 25 -2.83 -3.45 10.78
N VAL A 26 -2.49 -3.68 9.52
CA VAL A 26 -2.75 -2.72 8.47
C VAL A 26 -4.24 -2.73 8.17
N HIS A 27 -4.90 -1.62 8.43
CA HIS A 27 -6.32 -1.46 8.16
C HIS A 27 -6.50 -0.81 6.79
N TYR A 28 -7.46 -1.30 6.03
CA TYR A 28 -7.82 -0.73 4.73
C TYR A 28 -9.23 -0.16 4.77
N GLN A 29 -9.37 1.09 4.35
CA GLN A 29 -10.64 1.74 4.12
C GLN A 29 -10.91 1.75 2.62
N THR A 30 -11.95 1.02 2.21
CA THR A 30 -12.35 0.95 0.80
C THR A 30 -12.93 2.28 0.32
N ILE A 31 -12.48 2.75 -0.84
CA ILE A 31 -13.02 3.92 -1.52
C ILE A 31 -13.79 3.52 -2.79
N SER A 32 -14.68 4.40 -3.25
CA SER A 32 -15.41 4.21 -4.52
C SER A 32 -14.55 4.55 -5.73
N LEU A 33 -14.97 4.13 -6.93
CA LEU A 33 -14.31 4.56 -8.17
C LEU A 33 -14.35 6.08 -8.33
N GLU A 34 -15.47 6.72 -7.99
CA GLU A 34 -15.61 8.18 -8.05
C GLU A 34 -14.57 8.88 -7.17
N GLU A 35 -14.41 8.39 -5.92
CA GLU A 35 -13.40 8.91 -5.01
C GLU A 35 -11.98 8.67 -5.51
N LEU A 36 -11.73 7.51 -6.14
CA LEU A 36 -10.44 7.20 -6.74
C LEU A 36 -10.12 8.12 -7.91
N VAL A 37 -11.07 8.36 -8.82
CA VAL A 37 -10.91 9.30 -9.96
C VAL A 37 -10.66 10.71 -9.45
N ARG A 38 -11.40 11.14 -8.41
CA ARG A 38 -11.26 12.46 -7.78
C ARG A 38 -9.89 12.65 -7.16
N SER A 39 -9.42 11.67 -6.41
CA SER A 39 -8.13 11.71 -5.70
C SER A 39 -6.92 11.43 -6.59
N SER A 40 -7.11 11.03 -7.85
CA SER A 40 -6.05 10.73 -8.80
C SER A 40 -5.84 11.87 -9.81
N PRO A 41 -4.76 12.67 -9.69
CA PRO A 41 -4.45 13.70 -10.67
C PRO A 41 -4.03 13.14 -12.02
N TYR A 42 -3.55 11.89 -12.05
CA TYR A 42 -3.07 11.23 -13.25
C TYR A 42 -3.81 9.90 -13.44
N ILE A 43 -4.37 9.69 -14.63
CA ILE A 43 -5.07 8.46 -14.99
C ILE A 43 -4.63 8.07 -16.40
N PHE A 44 -4.17 6.84 -16.57
CA PHE A 44 -3.62 6.34 -17.82
C PHE A 44 -4.23 5.00 -18.19
N LEU A 45 -4.47 4.80 -19.49
CA LEU A 45 -4.62 3.46 -20.06
C LEU A 45 -3.22 2.94 -20.39
N VAL A 46 -2.88 1.76 -19.88
CA VAL A 46 -1.52 1.23 -19.98
C VAL A 46 -1.50 -0.26 -20.34
N ARG A 47 -0.32 -0.71 -20.72
CA ARG A 47 0.08 -2.13 -20.78
C ARG A 47 1.31 -2.35 -19.91
N ALA A 48 1.38 -3.46 -19.20
CA ALA A 48 2.60 -3.85 -18.49
C ALA A 48 3.79 -3.97 -19.48
N GLU A 49 4.95 -3.45 -19.09
CA GLU A 49 6.18 -3.70 -19.84
C GLU A 49 6.73 -5.11 -19.57
N ASN A 50 7.76 -5.50 -20.32
CA ASN A 50 8.49 -6.73 -20.07
C ASN A 50 9.98 -6.38 -19.81
N PRO A 51 10.47 -6.45 -18.56
CA PRO A 51 9.78 -6.92 -17.35
C PRO A 51 8.74 -5.92 -16.82
N SER A 52 7.68 -6.43 -16.19
CA SER A 52 6.57 -5.62 -15.66
C SER A 52 6.91 -4.90 -14.36
N PHE A 53 7.95 -5.35 -13.66
CA PHE A 53 8.48 -4.67 -12.49
C PHE A 53 9.97 -4.88 -12.30
N SER A 54 10.59 -3.96 -11.55
CA SER A 54 11.93 -4.11 -11.00
C SER A 54 11.89 -4.11 -9.47
N VAL A 55 12.86 -4.77 -8.84
CA VAL A 55 13.01 -4.80 -7.38
C VAL A 55 14.33 -4.15 -7.00
N THR A 56 14.27 -3.15 -6.12
CA THR A 56 15.44 -2.52 -5.51
C THR A 56 15.42 -2.73 -4.00
N LYS A 57 16.58 -2.97 -3.39
CA LYS A 57 16.72 -2.97 -1.93
C LYS A 57 17.18 -1.61 -1.43
N ILE A 58 16.50 -1.09 -0.41
CA ILE A 58 16.84 0.15 0.26
C ILE A 58 17.53 -0.20 1.57
N LYS A 59 18.80 0.17 1.67
CA LYS A 59 19.58 0.00 2.89
C LYS A 59 19.15 1.04 3.92
N ILE A 60 18.95 0.59 5.15
CA ILE A 60 18.57 1.48 6.26
C ILE A 60 19.84 2.02 6.91
N HIS A 61 20.14 3.30 6.67
CA HIS A 61 21.31 3.99 7.19
C HIS A 61 20.93 5.34 7.81
N SER A 62 21.82 5.93 8.61
CA SER A 62 21.58 7.17 9.36
C SER A 62 21.08 8.36 8.52
N LYS A 63 21.59 8.51 7.28
CA LYS A 63 21.10 9.56 6.37
C LYS A 63 19.62 9.40 6.00
N LEU A 64 19.15 8.17 5.75
CA LEU A 64 17.76 7.89 5.41
C LEU A 64 16.84 8.16 6.60
N LEU A 65 17.27 7.81 7.81
CA LEU A 65 16.51 8.11 9.04
C LEU A 65 16.28 9.62 9.19
N LYS A 66 17.32 10.43 8.93
CA LYS A 66 17.20 11.89 8.95
C LYS A 66 16.27 12.42 7.87
N GLU A 67 16.35 11.87 6.65
CA GLU A 67 15.46 12.25 5.53
C GLU A 67 13.99 11.93 5.83
N LEU A 68 13.72 10.86 6.57
CA LEU A 68 12.38 10.45 7.00
C LEU A 68 11.91 11.15 8.30
N GLY A 69 12.75 11.98 8.93
CA GLY A 69 12.42 12.63 10.19
C GLY A 69 12.36 11.70 11.41
N ILE A 70 12.86 10.46 11.29
CA ILE A 70 12.89 9.46 12.37
C ILE A 70 14.01 9.86 13.36
N GLN A 71 13.63 10.24 14.57
CA GLN A 71 14.55 10.67 15.63
C GLN A 71 14.86 9.55 16.62
N GLU A 72 14.09 8.48 16.58
CA GLU A 72 14.20 7.34 17.47
C GLU A 72 15.54 6.61 17.28
N LYS A 73 16.19 6.31 18.40
CA LYS A 73 17.38 5.48 18.38
C LYS A 73 16.97 4.03 18.11
N LEU A 74 17.38 3.49 16.97
CA LEU A 74 17.16 2.09 16.63
C LEU A 74 17.90 1.19 17.63
N ILE A 75 17.16 0.28 18.25
CA ILE A 75 17.65 -0.68 19.25
C ILE A 75 18.16 -1.95 18.55
N LYS A 76 17.56 -2.29 17.41
CA LYS A 76 17.87 -3.49 16.62
C LYS A 76 18.32 -3.11 15.21
N LYS A 77 19.05 -4.03 14.57
CA LYS A 77 19.38 -3.92 13.15
C LYS A 77 18.11 -4.09 12.32
N VAL A 78 17.82 -3.11 11.48
CA VAL A 78 16.68 -3.13 10.55
C VAL A 78 17.11 -3.86 9.27
N PRO A 79 16.33 -4.83 8.77
CA PRO A 79 16.60 -5.45 7.48
C PRO A 79 16.39 -4.46 6.32
N ASP A 80 17.01 -4.71 5.17
CA ASP A 80 16.80 -3.89 3.98
C ASP A 80 15.32 -3.90 3.58
N PHE A 81 14.81 -2.76 3.10
CA PHE A 81 13.44 -2.64 2.62
C PHE A 81 13.38 -2.94 1.12
N GLU A 82 12.47 -3.82 0.70
CA GLU A 82 12.28 -4.13 -0.72
C GLU A 82 11.30 -3.15 -1.36
N ARG A 83 11.76 -2.47 -2.41
CA ARG A 83 10.96 -1.57 -3.23
C ARG A 83 10.70 -2.23 -4.59
N ARG A 84 9.43 -2.53 -4.86
CA ARG A 84 8.97 -2.97 -6.18
C ARG A 84 8.50 -1.77 -6.99
N ILE A 85 8.99 -1.61 -8.22
CA ILE A 85 8.61 -0.52 -9.12
C ILE A 85 7.94 -1.15 -10.32
N GLY A 86 6.67 -0.83 -10.56
CA GLY A 86 5.94 -1.27 -11.75
C GLY A 86 6.35 -0.45 -12.98
N HIS A 87 6.44 -1.08 -14.14
CA HIS A 87 6.81 -0.46 -15.41
C HIS A 87 5.68 -0.65 -16.42
N TYR A 88 5.18 0.47 -16.95
CA TYR A 88 4.01 0.48 -17.80
C TYR A 88 4.24 1.32 -19.04
N ARG A 89 3.81 0.80 -20.19
CA ARG A 89 3.70 1.56 -21.44
C ARG A 89 2.35 2.25 -21.48
N ILE A 90 2.35 3.54 -21.74
CA ILE A 90 1.14 4.34 -21.86
C ILE A 90 0.57 4.18 -23.25
N GLN A 91 -0.68 3.73 -23.32
CA GLN A 91 -1.48 3.70 -24.53
C GLN A 91 -2.22 5.02 -24.71
N GLU A 92 -2.76 5.57 -23.61
CA GLU A 92 -3.57 6.79 -23.64
C GLU A 92 -3.51 7.52 -22.29
N VAL A 93 -3.56 8.85 -22.34
CA VAL A 93 -3.69 9.71 -21.17
C VAL A 93 -5.17 10.06 -20.99
N LEU A 94 -5.79 9.57 -19.92
CA LEU A 94 -7.20 9.83 -19.62
C LEU A 94 -7.37 11.10 -18.76
N LYS A 95 -6.43 11.36 -17.85
CA LYS A 95 -6.38 12.55 -16.98
C LYS A 95 -4.94 12.95 -16.67
N GLY A 96 -4.68 14.25 -16.64
CA GLY A 96 -3.36 14.83 -16.38
C GLY A 96 -2.55 15.08 -17.66
N SER A 97 -1.36 15.66 -17.52
CA SER A 97 -0.44 15.93 -18.63
C SER A 97 0.78 15.03 -18.53
N TRP A 98 1.10 14.35 -19.63
CA TRP A 98 2.24 13.45 -19.75
C TRP A 98 2.70 13.33 -21.20
N ASP A 99 4.01 13.37 -21.43
CA ASP A 99 4.63 13.42 -22.76
C ASP A 99 5.48 12.19 -23.07
N GLN A 100 5.74 11.33 -22.08
CA GLN A 100 6.54 10.12 -22.26
C GLN A 100 5.67 8.90 -22.62
N LYS A 101 6.26 7.93 -23.31
CA LYS A 101 5.56 6.68 -23.71
C LYS A 101 5.47 5.63 -22.61
N SER A 102 6.19 5.82 -21.52
CA SER A 102 6.22 4.89 -20.39
C SER A 102 6.18 5.63 -19.07
N ILE A 103 5.86 4.90 -18.02
CA ILE A 103 5.79 5.40 -16.66
C ILE A 103 6.26 4.30 -15.70
N SER A 104 6.98 4.73 -14.66
CA SER A 104 7.38 3.87 -13.55
C SER A 104 6.62 4.26 -12.30
N VAL A 105 6.05 3.28 -11.62
CA VAL A 105 5.08 3.48 -10.54
C VAL A 105 5.56 2.78 -9.28
N LEU A 106 5.61 3.52 -8.18
CA LEU A 106 5.88 3.04 -6.85
C LEU A 106 4.62 2.47 -6.18
N PRO A 107 4.76 1.57 -5.19
CA PRO A 107 3.64 1.07 -4.40
C PRO A 107 2.91 2.23 -3.70
N ALA A 108 1.61 2.08 -3.47
CA ALA A 108 0.86 3.03 -2.65
C ALA A 108 1.49 3.14 -1.25
N ASN A 109 1.51 4.36 -0.69
CA ASN A 109 2.02 4.62 0.66
C ASN A 109 3.48 4.18 0.83
N PHE A 110 4.32 4.33 -0.20
CA PHE A 110 5.68 3.79 -0.20
C PHE A 110 6.53 4.34 0.98
N ILE A 111 6.48 5.65 1.21
CA ILE A 111 7.23 6.30 2.29
C ILE A 111 6.75 5.83 3.66
N ASN A 112 5.43 5.82 3.90
CA ASN A 112 4.85 5.36 5.15
C ASN A 112 5.18 3.88 5.41
N SER A 113 5.14 3.04 4.38
CA SER A 113 5.51 1.63 4.48
C SER A 113 6.98 1.44 4.86
N LEU A 114 7.88 2.26 4.29
CA LEU A 114 9.29 2.28 4.64
C LEU A 114 9.51 2.75 6.08
N GLU A 115 8.81 3.79 6.52
CA GLU A 115 8.88 4.29 7.90
C GLU A 115 8.41 3.23 8.90
N LEU A 116 7.23 2.62 8.67
CA LEU A 116 6.71 1.56 9.52
C LEU A 116 7.64 0.35 9.60
N HIS A 117 8.26 -0.05 8.49
CA HIS A 117 9.26 -1.11 8.49
C HIS A 117 10.44 -0.77 9.40
N ILE A 118 10.95 0.46 9.32
CA ILE A 118 12.05 0.93 10.16
C ILE A 118 11.65 0.94 11.64
N LEU A 119 10.49 1.49 11.97
CA LEU A 119 10.01 1.57 13.35
C LEU A 119 9.73 0.19 13.93
N TYR A 120 9.05 -0.68 13.19
CA TYR A 120 8.74 -2.04 13.62
C TYR A 120 10.00 -2.85 13.93
N TYR A 121 10.94 -2.91 12.99
CA TYR A 121 12.15 -3.71 13.20
C TYR A 121 13.16 -3.02 14.12
N GLY A 122 13.25 -1.69 14.06
CA GLY A 122 14.29 -0.92 14.72
C GLY A 122 13.97 -0.58 16.17
N THR A 123 12.72 -0.27 16.49
CA THR A 123 12.29 0.13 17.83
C THR A 123 11.27 -0.84 18.44
N GLY A 124 10.72 -1.76 17.66
CA GLY A 124 9.63 -2.64 18.10
C GLY A 124 8.27 -1.93 18.12
N LEU A 125 8.20 -0.71 17.57
CA LEU A 125 6.98 0.08 17.55
C LEU A 125 6.07 -0.42 16.44
N SER A 126 4.85 -0.79 16.82
CA SER A 126 3.83 -1.30 15.91
C SER A 126 2.69 -0.28 15.84
N VAL A 127 2.68 0.55 14.79
CA VAL A 127 1.50 1.37 14.46
C VAL A 127 0.57 0.55 13.57
N SER A 128 -0.73 0.69 13.78
CA SER A 128 -1.76 0.17 12.88
C SER A 128 -2.21 1.29 11.94
N PRO A 129 -1.59 1.45 10.75
CA PRO A 129 -2.01 2.48 9.80
C PRO A 129 -3.39 2.17 9.22
N ILE A 130 -4.12 3.21 8.86
CA ILE A 130 -5.31 3.12 8.01
C ILE A 130 -4.90 3.61 6.62
N TYR A 131 -4.88 2.70 5.65
CA TYR A 131 -4.63 3.02 4.25
C TYR A 131 -5.93 3.00 3.47
N LEU A 132 -6.01 3.82 2.42
CA LEU A 132 -7.08 3.70 1.45
C LEU A 132 -6.79 2.53 0.50
N SER A 133 -7.84 1.80 0.15
CA SER A 133 -7.79 0.78 -0.89
C SER A 133 -8.95 0.94 -1.87
N TYR A 134 -8.70 0.63 -3.12
CA TYR A 134 -9.74 0.40 -4.11
C TYR A 134 -9.81 -1.08 -4.42
N ASN A 135 -11.02 -1.62 -4.50
CA ASN A 135 -11.26 -3.00 -4.88
C ASN A 135 -11.96 -2.98 -6.23
N SER A 136 -11.23 -3.26 -7.31
CA SER A 136 -11.85 -3.49 -8.61
C SER A 136 -12.77 -4.73 -8.51
N PRO A 137 -13.98 -4.67 -9.07
CA PRO A 137 -14.85 -5.83 -9.14
C PRO A 137 -14.34 -6.91 -10.12
N GLN A 138 -13.31 -6.60 -10.92
CA GLN A 138 -12.81 -7.45 -12.00
C GLN A 138 -11.41 -7.98 -11.66
N ASN A 139 -11.18 -9.28 -11.95
CA ASN A 139 -9.84 -9.86 -11.88
C ASN A 139 -9.05 -9.48 -13.13
N LEU A 140 -8.09 -8.57 -13.00
CA LEU A 140 -7.25 -8.15 -14.11
C LEU A 140 -6.05 -9.09 -14.30
N ASN A 141 -5.77 -9.49 -15.53
CA ASN A 141 -4.53 -10.16 -15.91
C ASN A 141 -3.58 -9.12 -16.52
N GLU A 142 -2.83 -8.41 -15.66
CA GLU A 142 -1.95 -7.30 -16.03
C GLU A 142 -0.91 -7.64 -17.12
N GLU A 143 -0.55 -8.91 -17.29
CA GLU A 143 0.48 -9.32 -18.26
C GLU A 143 0.00 -9.33 -19.71
N ASN A 144 -1.30 -9.52 -19.95
CA ASN A 144 -1.83 -9.84 -21.28
C ASN A 144 -2.92 -8.89 -21.79
N GLN A 145 -3.24 -7.83 -21.05
CA GLN A 145 -4.28 -6.89 -21.44
C GLN A 145 -3.93 -5.45 -21.11
N ASP A 146 -4.64 -4.52 -21.76
CA ASP A 146 -4.61 -3.11 -21.37
C ASP A 146 -5.53 -2.87 -20.17
N PHE A 147 -5.12 -1.98 -19.28
CA PHE A 147 -5.87 -1.64 -18.07
C PHE A 147 -5.60 -0.20 -17.68
N ILE A 148 -6.46 0.34 -16.81
CA ILE A 148 -6.41 1.72 -16.37
C ILE A 148 -5.72 1.77 -15.01
N ILE A 149 -4.79 2.71 -14.86
CA ILE A 149 -4.06 2.96 -13.60
C ILE A 149 -4.34 4.36 -13.07
N PHE A 150 -4.40 4.46 -11.75
CA PHE A 150 -4.73 5.69 -11.02
C PHE A 150 -3.56 6.11 -10.14
N LEU A 151 -2.99 7.27 -10.43
CA LEU A 151 -1.71 7.69 -9.87
C LEU A 151 -1.76 9.10 -9.30
N HIS A 152 -0.85 9.34 -8.35
CA HIS A 152 -0.45 10.67 -7.90
C HIS A 152 1.07 10.84 -8.00
N ARG A 153 1.54 12.09 -7.91
CA ARG A 153 2.98 12.35 -7.79
C ARG A 153 3.46 11.89 -6.41
N SER A 154 4.54 11.13 -6.42
CA SER A 154 5.32 10.85 -5.22
C SER A 154 5.88 12.15 -4.64
N SER A 155 6.19 12.14 -3.34
CA SER A 155 6.99 13.19 -2.71
C SER A 155 8.43 13.23 -3.26
N ARG A 156 8.88 12.16 -3.95
CA ARG A 156 10.18 12.13 -4.64
C ARG A 156 10.09 12.70 -6.06
N PRO A 157 11.08 13.50 -6.49
CA PRO A 157 11.09 14.08 -7.83
C PRO A 157 10.94 13.02 -8.93
N ALA A 158 10.10 13.30 -9.92
CA ALA A 158 9.87 12.49 -11.12
C ALA A 158 9.41 11.03 -10.86
N MET A 159 8.83 10.74 -9.70
CA MET A 159 8.22 9.44 -9.43
C MET A 159 6.72 9.56 -9.23
N PHE A 160 6.00 8.51 -9.61
CA PHE A 160 4.57 8.36 -9.41
C PHE A 160 4.32 7.22 -8.44
N GLU A 161 3.26 7.34 -7.66
CA GLU A 161 2.77 6.33 -6.73
C GLU A 161 1.33 5.99 -7.11
N TRP A 162 0.94 4.74 -6.85
CA TRP A 162 -0.48 4.38 -6.86
C TRP A 162 -1.26 5.25 -5.86
N THR A 163 -2.39 5.82 -6.28
CA THR A 163 -3.23 6.66 -5.40
C THR A 163 -3.66 5.93 -4.14
N THR A 164 -4.02 4.65 -4.28
CA THR A 164 -4.39 3.74 -3.20
C THR A 164 -3.92 2.32 -3.52
N VAL A 165 -3.97 1.42 -2.53
CA VAL A 165 -3.77 -0.01 -2.83
C VAL A 165 -4.89 -0.49 -3.76
N GLY A 166 -4.53 -1.21 -4.82
CA GLY A 166 -5.50 -1.72 -5.80
C GLY A 166 -6.02 -0.68 -6.79
N SER A 167 -5.32 0.45 -6.95
CA SER A 167 -5.62 1.56 -7.87
C SER A 167 -5.52 1.22 -9.38
N LEU A 168 -6.19 0.16 -9.81
CA LEU A 168 -6.26 -0.31 -11.19
C LEU A 168 -7.70 -0.68 -11.55
N GLU A 169 -8.05 -0.63 -12.83
CA GLU A 169 -9.38 -0.98 -13.33
C GLU A 169 -9.33 -1.54 -14.76
N SER A 170 -10.34 -2.36 -15.14
CA SER A 170 -10.47 -2.83 -16.53
C SER A 170 -10.68 -1.68 -17.51
N ILE A 171 -10.22 -1.88 -18.75
CA ILE A 171 -10.56 -1.01 -19.88
C ILE A 171 -12.09 -0.92 -20.10
N ASP A 172 -12.88 -1.93 -19.72
CA ASP A 172 -14.33 -1.93 -19.89
C ASP A 172 -15.02 -0.78 -19.14
N ARG A 173 -14.37 -0.24 -18.11
CA ARG A 173 -14.87 0.87 -17.28
C ARG A 173 -14.41 2.23 -17.80
N LYS A 174 -13.67 2.29 -18.92
CA LYS A 174 -13.09 3.54 -19.48
C LYS A 174 -14.13 4.64 -19.66
N GLU A 175 -15.28 4.33 -20.27
CA GLU A 175 -16.35 5.32 -20.51
C GLU A 175 -16.93 5.88 -19.21
N GLU A 176 -17.12 5.04 -18.20
CA GLU A 176 -17.55 5.49 -16.86
C GLU A 176 -16.50 6.43 -16.23
N ILE A 177 -15.22 6.07 -16.34
CA ILE A 177 -14.11 6.87 -15.82
C ILE A 177 -14.03 8.22 -16.53
N LEU A 178 -14.13 8.27 -17.86
CA LEU A 178 -14.14 9.52 -18.63
C LEU A 178 -15.32 10.42 -18.23
N ASN A 179 -16.50 9.83 -18.00
CA ASN A 179 -17.66 10.54 -17.49
C ASN A 179 -17.48 11.06 -16.06
N LEU A 180 -16.72 10.36 -15.21
CA LEU A 180 -16.39 10.83 -13.87
C LEU A 180 -15.36 11.96 -13.91
N ILE A 181 -14.40 11.91 -14.84
CA ILE A 181 -13.39 12.95 -15.03
C ILE A 181 -14.04 14.27 -15.49
N SER A 182 -14.99 14.22 -16.43
CA SER A 182 -15.62 15.42 -16.99
C SER A 182 -16.55 16.17 -16.04
N LYS A 183 -16.95 15.54 -14.93
CA LYS A 183 -17.79 16.13 -13.87
C LYS A 183 -17.00 16.90 -12.81
N GLN A 184 -15.67 16.83 -12.85
CA GLN A 184 -14.76 17.45 -11.88
C GLN A 184 -14.24 18.79 -12.38
#